data_AF-A0A0C3NKV2-F1
#
_entry.id   AF-A0A0C3NKV2-F1
#
_cell.length_a   1.000
_cell.length_b   1.000
_cell.length_c   1.000
_cell.angle_alpha   90.00
_cell.angle_beta   90.00
_cell.angle_gamma   90.00
#
_symmetry.space_group_name_H-M   'P 1'
#
loop_
_entity.id
_entity.type
_entity.pdbx_description
1 polymer ?
#
loop_
_entity_poly.entity_id
_entity_poly.type
_entity_poly.pdbx_seq_one_letter_code
_entity_poly.pdbx_strand_id
1 'polypeptide(L)'
;MPTNDISESSILANIEIKTCPHVTYLSLEEFTGLLEQKEPGRRWREVFLPPLIYLGARDLGDMEIISLESLFVFRQLCPLMIMDFYVHVIDHLADIDVKSRMEACNICKGEHTTRITRITKQITYYIMQGLDSWLSVLVTGVQF
;
A
#
# COMPACT_ATOMS: atom_id res chain seq x y z
N MET A 1 23.68 -53.33 -23.47
CA MET A 1 23.63 -51.88 -23.74
C MET A 1 22.90 -51.20 -22.61
N PRO A 2 23.39 -50.05 -22.12
CA PRO A 2 22.85 -49.37 -20.95
C PRO A 2 21.75 -48.35 -21.29
N THR A 3 21.00 -48.00 -20.24
CA THR A 3 20.25 -46.75 -19.95
C THR A 3 19.06 -46.35 -20.83
N ASN A 4 17.88 -46.30 -20.20
CA ASN A 4 17.31 -45.02 -19.77
C ASN A 4 16.14 -45.29 -18.81
N ASP A 5 16.46 -45.54 -17.53
CA ASP A 5 15.51 -45.29 -16.45
C ASP A 5 15.37 -43.77 -16.35
N ILE A 6 14.24 -43.27 -16.85
CA ILE A 6 13.82 -41.89 -16.61
C ILE A 6 13.47 -41.83 -15.13
N SER A 7 14.43 -41.35 -14.34
CA SER A 7 14.22 -40.87 -12.99
C SER A 7 13.21 -39.73 -13.06
N GLU A 8 11.93 -40.05 -12.90
CA GLU A 8 10.89 -39.07 -12.65
C GLU A 8 11.31 -38.28 -11.42
N SER A 9 11.60 -36.99 -11.66
CA SER A 9 12.08 -36.06 -10.64
C SER A 9 11.02 -35.88 -9.55
N SER A 10 11.11 -36.72 -8.52
CA SER A 10 10.31 -36.74 -7.29
C SER A 10 10.60 -35.54 -6.36
N ILE A 11 10.92 -34.38 -6.91
CA ILE A 11 11.28 -33.18 -6.11
C ILE A 11 10.08 -32.23 -5.96
N LEU A 12 9.00 -32.40 -6.74
CA LEU A 12 7.89 -31.43 -6.78
C LEU A 12 6.57 -31.93 -6.17
N ALA A 13 6.47 -33.19 -5.74
CA ALA A 13 5.17 -33.77 -5.38
C ALA A 13 4.68 -33.44 -3.95
N ASN A 14 5.46 -32.77 -3.11
CA ASN A 14 5.10 -32.58 -1.69
C ASN A 14 5.51 -31.23 -1.10
N ILE A 15 5.59 -30.18 -1.93
CA ILE A 15 5.50 -28.83 -1.38
C ILE A 15 4.01 -28.52 -1.29
N GLU A 16 3.38 -28.90 -0.18
CA GLU A 16 2.20 -28.19 0.29
C GLU A 16 2.64 -26.73 0.47
N ILE A 17 2.47 -25.93 -0.59
CA ILE A 17 2.53 -24.49 -0.48
C ILE A 17 1.33 -24.14 0.39
N LYS A 18 1.57 -24.01 1.70
CA LYS A 18 0.62 -23.40 2.62
C LYS A 18 0.41 -21.97 2.14
N THR A 19 -0.57 -21.78 1.27
CA THR A 19 -1.08 -20.46 0.94
C THR A 19 -1.78 -19.95 2.19
N CYS A 20 -1.07 -19.11 2.94
CA CYS A 20 -1.67 -18.31 4.00
C CYS A 20 -2.87 -17.55 3.39
N PRO A 21 -4.05 -17.55 4.04
CA PRO A 21 -5.22 -16.89 3.49
C PRO A 21 -4.85 -15.43 3.21
N HIS A 22 -4.99 -15.06 1.95
CA HIS A 22 -4.58 -13.78 1.42
C HIS A 22 -5.19 -12.65 2.25
N VAL A 23 -4.35 -11.78 2.82
CA VAL A 23 -4.83 -10.50 3.38
C VAL A 23 -5.65 -9.83 2.29
N THR A 24 -6.94 -9.71 2.55
CA THR A 24 -7.86 -9.09 1.61
C THR A 24 -7.84 -7.61 1.91
N TYR A 25 -7.13 -6.86 1.09
CA TYR A 25 -7.14 -5.40 1.17
C TYR A 25 -8.48 -4.88 0.64
N LEU A 26 -8.99 -3.81 1.24
CA LEU A 26 -10.10 -3.09 0.66
C LEU A 26 -9.71 -2.54 -0.71
N SER A 27 -10.65 -2.58 -1.64
CA SER A 27 -10.49 -1.83 -2.89
C SER A 27 -10.38 -0.34 -2.60
N LEU A 28 -9.71 0.40 -3.49
CA LEU A 28 -9.61 1.85 -3.34
C LEU A 28 -10.97 2.54 -3.38
N GLU A 29 -11.93 1.99 -4.13
CA GLU A 29 -13.29 2.51 -4.20
C GLU A 29 -14.06 2.35 -2.87
N GLU A 30 -13.92 1.19 -2.22
CA GLU A 30 -14.48 0.94 -0.89
C GLU A 30 -13.80 1.82 0.15
N PHE A 31 -12.47 1.86 0.16
CA PHE A 31 -11.69 2.66 1.10
C PHE A 31 -12.03 4.15 1.01
N THR A 32 -11.99 4.73 -0.19
CA THR A 32 -12.35 6.15 -0.39
C THR A 32 -13.82 6.41 -0.07
N GLY A 33 -14.72 5.44 -0.32
CA GLY A 33 -16.11 5.52 0.08
C GLY A 33 -16.29 5.57 1.60
N LEU A 34 -15.52 4.78 2.36
CA LEU A 34 -15.52 4.84 3.83
C LEU A 34 -15.00 6.18 4.35
N LEU A 35 -13.96 6.73 3.72
CA LEU A 35 -13.46 8.05 4.09
C LEU A 35 -14.49 9.14 3.80
N GLU A 36 -15.18 9.08 2.66
CA GLU A 36 -16.21 10.06 2.30
C GLU A 36 -17.44 9.99 3.22
N GLN A 37 -17.77 8.82 3.77
CA GLN A 37 -18.80 8.71 4.81
C GLN A 37 -18.36 9.36 6.13
N LYS A 38 -17.08 9.22 6.51
CA LYS A 38 -16.53 9.85 7.72
C LYS A 38 -16.36 11.36 7.55
N GLU A 39 -16.00 11.79 6.35
CA GLU A 39 -15.59 13.16 6.04
C GLU A 39 -16.14 13.63 4.68
N PRO A 40 -17.47 13.83 4.58
CA PRO A 40 -18.14 14.10 3.30
C PRO A 40 -17.68 15.38 2.60
N GLY A 41 -17.17 16.36 3.36
CA GLY A 41 -16.68 17.62 2.80
C GLY A 41 -15.36 17.51 2.02
N ARG A 42 -14.63 16.39 2.15
CA ARG A 42 -13.31 16.21 1.54
C ARG A 42 -13.35 15.64 0.11
N ARG A 43 -14.48 15.03 -0.30
CA ARG A 43 -14.67 14.42 -1.63
C ARG A 43 -13.56 13.42 -1.98
N TRP A 44 -13.19 12.58 -1.01
CA TRP A 44 -12.04 11.67 -1.10
C TRP A 44 -12.03 10.82 -2.36
N ARG A 45 -13.19 10.25 -2.72
CA ARG A 45 -13.33 9.41 -3.91
C ARG A 45 -13.02 10.18 -5.19
N GLU A 46 -13.59 11.36 -5.36
CA GLU A 46 -13.37 12.16 -6.56
C GLU A 46 -11.92 12.65 -6.71
N VAL A 47 -11.29 13.00 -5.59
CA VAL A 47 -9.95 13.58 -5.59
C VAL A 47 -8.86 12.52 -5.76
N PHE A 48 -9.00 11.37 -5.10
CA PHE A 48 -7.92 10.36 -5.04
C PHE A 48 -8.15 9.13 -5.90
N LEU A 49 -9.40 8.72 -6.15
CA LEU A 49 -9.63 7.46 -6.87
C LEU A 49 -9.16 7.51 -8.33
N PRO A 50 -9.49 8.55 -9.15
CA PRO A 50 -9.02 8.60 -10.54
C PRO A 50 -7.49 8.58 -10.70
N PRO A 51 -6.69 9.42 -9.99
CA PRO A 51 -5.24 9.39 -10.14
C PRO A 51 -4.61 8.09 -9.63
N LEU A 52 -5.16 7.46 -8.59
CA LEU A 52 -4.63 6.16 -8.11
C LEU A 52 -4.91 5.02 -9.12
N ILE A 53 -6.09 5.02 -9.74
CA ILE A 53 -6.40 4.07 -10.83
C ILE A 53 -5.46 4.29 -12.02
N TYR A 54 -5.14 5.54 -12.37
CA TYR A 54 -4.18 5.85 -13.43
C TYR A 54 -2.77 5.31 -13.13
N LEU A 55 -2.39 5.24 -11.85
CA LEU A 55 -1.15 4.63 -11.38
C LEU A 55 -1.21 3.09 -11.30
N GLY A 56 -2.35 2.49 -11.66
CA GLY A 56 -2.55 1.05 -11.66
C GLY A 56 -2.94 0.45 -10.31
N ALA A 57 -3.15 1.27 -9.28
CA ALA A 57 -3.59 0.79 -7.98
C ALA A 57 -5.08 0.45 -7.98
N ARG A 58 -5.43 -0.71 -7.42
CA ARG A 58 -6.80 -1.22 -7.34
C ARG A 58 -7.25 -1.40 -5.90
N ASP A 59 -6.33 -1.81 -5.03
CA ASP A 59 -6.56 -1.98 -3.61
C ASP A 59 -5.43 -1.36 -2.77
N LEU A 60 -5.59 -1.35 -1.45
CA LEU A 60 -4.60 -0.78 -0.54
C LEU A 60 -3.25 -1.51 -0.56
N GLY A 61 -3.21 -2.77 -1.00
CA GLY A 61 -1.98 -3.54 -1.17
C GLY A 61 -1.12 -3.06 -2.33
N ASP A 62 -1.74 -2.46 -3.35
CA ASP A 62 -1.06 -1.83 -4.49
C ASP A 62 -0.42 -0.48 -4.12
N MET A 63 -0.70 0.07 -2.94
CA MET A 63 -0.04 1.31 -2.50
C MET A 63 1.47 1.11 -2.26
N GLU A 64 1.96 -0.14 -2.15
CA GLU A 64 3.40 -0.49 -2.09
C GLU A 64 4.16 -0.12 -3.37
N ILE A 65 3.49 -0.18 -4.53
CA ILE A 65 4.15 0.03 -5.83
C ILE A 65 4.15 1.49 -6.29
N ILE A 66 3.44 2.38 -5.57
CA ILE A 66 3.41 3.80 -5.90
C ILE A 66 4.71 4.44 -5.42
N SER A 67 5.57 4.82 -6.37
CA SER A 67 6.82 5.50 -6.08
C SER A 67 6.58 6.98 -5.75
N LEU A 68 7.56 7.61 -5.09
CA LEU A 68 7.53 9.04 -4.77
C LEU A 68 7.34 9.89 -6.03
N GLU A 69 8.05 9.52 -7.09
CA GLU A 69 8.02 10.22 -8.37
C GLU A 69 6.59 10.23 -8.90
N SER A 70 5.89 9.09 -8.87
CA SER A 70 4.49 8.95 -9.29
C SER A 70 3.51 9.85 -8.54
N LEU A 71 3.86 10.38 -7.37
CA LEU A 71 3.01 11.36 -6.65
C LEU A 71 2.85 12.69 -7.41
N PHE A 72 3.63 12.92 -8.48
CA PHE A 72 3.44 14.06 -9.37
C PHE A 72 2.01 14.15 -9.93
N VAL A 73 1.28 13.03 -10.02
CA VAL A 73 -0.12 13.02 -10.48
C VAL A 73 -1.04 13.86 -9.59
N PHE A 74 -0.63 14.08 -8.33
CA PHE A 74 -1.35 14.88 -7.35
C PHE A 74 -0.86 16.34 -7.28
N ARG A 75 -0.02 16.82 -8.22
CA ARG A 75 0.62 18.16 -8.14
C ARG A 75 -0.34 19.35 -8.00
N GLN A 76 -1.62 19.18 -8.33
CA GLN A 76 -2.64 20.23 -8.18
C GLN A 76 -3.32 20.23 -6.80
N LEU A 77 -3.03 19.24 -5.96
CA LEU A 77 -3.57 19.14 -4.62
C LEU A 77 -2.65 19.83 -3.61
N CYS A 78 -3.27 20.37 -2.57
CA CYS A 78 -2.55 20.79 -1.39
C CYS A 78 -1.79 19.58 -0.81
N PRO A 79 -0.48 19.67 -0.52
CA PRO A 79 0.28 18.56 0.04
C PRO A 79 -0.29 18.06 1.36
N LEU A 80 -0.85 18.95 2.17
CA LEU A 80 -1.54 18.55 3.41
C LEU A 80 -2.67 17.58 3.11
N MET A 81 -3.42 17.78 2.01
CA MET A 81 -4.49 16.87 1.60
C MET A 81 -3.95 15.52 1.14
N ILE A 82 -2.82 15.50 0.42
CA ILE A 82 -2.15 14.27 0.00
C ILE A 82 -1.67 13.50 1.24
N MET A 83 -1.04 14.19 2.20
CA MET A 83 -0.54 13.59 3.44
C MET A 83 -1.68 13.04 4.29
N ASP A 84 -2.77 13.79 4.44
CA ASP A 84 -3.98 13.38 5.18
C ASP A 84 -4.56 12.08 4.61
N PHE A 85 -4.64 11.97 3.28
CA PHE A 85 -5.03 10.72 2.61
C PHE A 85 -4.11 9.55 2.97
N TYR A 86 -2.80 9.75 2.91
CA TYR A 86 -1.82 8.70 3.20
C TYR A 86 -1.78 8.31 4.68
N VAL A 87 -2.08 9.23 5.60
CA VAL A 87 -2.27 8.92 7.02
C VAL A 87 -3.44 7.96 7.19
N HIS A 88 -4.58 8.22 6.53
CA HIS A 88 -5.71 7.29 6.58
C HIS A 88 -5.39 5.91 6.00
N VAL A 89 -4.57 5.84 4.95
CA VAL A 89 -4.10 4.56 4.39
C VAL A 89 -3.25 3.81 5.42
N ILE A 90 -2.31 4.50 6.07
CA ILE A 90 -1.46 3.91 7.11
C ILE A 90 -2.29 3.40 8.28
N ASP A 91 -3.22 4.21 8.79
CA ASP A 91 -4.08 3.84 9.92
C ASP A 91 -4.90 2.59 9.59
N HIS A 92 -5.45 2.54 8.37
CA HIS A 92 -6.23 1.38 7.94
C HIS A 92 -5.39 0.12 7.77
N LEU A 93 -4.18 0.25 7.23
CA LEU A 93 -3.24 -0.88 7.12
C LEU A 93 -2.78 -1.37 8.51
N ALA A 94 -2.60 -0.46 9.46
CA ALA A 94 -2.29 -0.82 10.86
C ALA A 94 -3.45 -1.60 11.50
N ASP A 95 -4.70 -1.19 11.28
CA ASP A 95 -5.88 -1.93 11.74
C ASP A 95 -5.95 -3.34 11.14
N ILE A 96 -5.62 -3.50 9.86
CA ILE A 96 -5.53 -4.80 9.19
C ILE A 96 -4.41 -5.66 9.81
N ASP A 97 -3.23 -5.08 10.07
CA ASP A 97 -2.12 -5.81 10.72
C ASP A 97 -2.51 -6.28 12.12
N VAL A 98 -3.16 -5.42 12.93
CA VAL A 98 -3.62 -5.79 14.28
C VAL A 98 -4.65 -6.93 14.22
N LYS A 99 -5.65 -6.83 13.34
CA LYS A 99 -6.66 -7.89 13.17
C LYS A 99 -6.04 -9.20 12.69
N SER A 100 -5.15 -9.14 11.69
CA SER A 100 -4.46 -10.33 11.18
C SER A 100 -3.56 -10.98 12.24
N ARG A 101 -2.91 -10.19 13.12
CA ARG A 101 -2.14 -10.72 14.26
C ARG A 101 -3.03 -11.39 15.30
N MET A 102 -4.27 -10.93 15.49
CA MET A 102 -5.26 -11.56 16.38
C MET A 102 -5.83 -12.85 15.79
N GLU A 103 -5.94 -12.95 14.47
CA GLU A 103 -6.58 -14.08 13.76
C GLU A 103 -5.59 -15.15 13.24
N ALA A 104 -4.29 -14.85 13.11
CA ALA A 104 -3.33 -15.74 12.43
C ALA A 104 -2.61 -16.78 13.32
N CYS A 105 -2.50 -18.01 12.80
CA CYS A 105 -1.56 -19.04 13.24
C CYS A 105 -0.09 -18.57 13.07
N ASN A 106 0.79 -18.91 14.02
CA ASN A 106 2.16 -18.38 14.17
C ASN A 106 3.08 -18.44 12.92
N ILE A 107 2.72 -19.20 11.89
CA ILE A 107 3.53 -19.45 10.69
C ILE A 107 3.43 -18.30 9.67
N CYS A 108 2.30 -17.59 9.57
CA CYS A 108 2.07 -16.53 8.56
C CYS A 108 2.42 -15.11 9.07
N LYS A 109 2.76 -14.96 10.36
CA LYS A 109 3.02 -13.64 10.98
C LYS A 109 4.18 -12.87 10.34
N GLY A 110 5.18 -13.59 9.81
CA GLY A 110 6.42 -13.00 9.31
C GLY A 110 6.24 -12.14 8.05
N GLU A 111 5.58 -12.67 7.01
CA GLU A 111 5.50 -12.00 5.71
C GLU A 111 4.48 -10.85 5.68
N HIS A 112 3.32 -11.01 6.33
CA HIS A 112 2.26 -10.00 6.34
C HIS A 112 2.67 -8.74 7.09
N THR A 113 3.16 -8.89 8.32
CA THR A 113 3.66 -7.77 9.11
C THR A 113 4.85 -7.10 8.41
N THR A 114 5.70 -7.87 7.70
CA THR A 114 6.81 -7.29 6.93
C THR A 114 6.31 -6.43 5.77
N ARG A 115 5.27 -6.85 5.05
CA ARG A 115 4.69 -6.08 3.93
C ARG A 115 4.00 -4.80 4.39
N ILE A 116 3.14 -4.88 5.40
CA ILE A 116 2.48 -3.68 5.97
C ILE A 116 3.52 -2.71 6.53
N THR A 117 4.51 -3.21 7.27
CA THR A 117 5.62 -2.37 7.77
C THR A 117 6.39 -1.70 6.63
N ARG A 118 6.61 -2.39 5.50
CA ARG A 118 7.29 -1.80 4.34
C ARG A 118 6.46 -0.67 3.72
N ILE A 119 5.17 -0.91 3.48
CA ILE A 119 4.24 0.09 2.94
C ILE A 119 4.20 1.32 3.84
N THR A 120 4.01 1.12 5.15
CA THR A 120 3.97 2.21 6.13
C THR A 120 5.28 3.00 6.15
N LYS A 121 6.44 2.33 6.17
CA LYS A 121 7.75 3.00 6.16
C LYS A 121 7.95 3.80 4.88
N GLN A 122 7.56 3.25 3.74
CA GLN A 122 7.72 3.88 2.44
C GLN A 122 6.84 5.12 2.31
N ILE A 123 5.55 5.01 2.66
CA ILE A 123 4.63 6.15 2.72
C ILE A 123 5.14 7.21 3.70
N THR A 124 5.57 6.82 4.91
CA THR A 124 6.06 7.76 5.94
C THR A 124 7.29 8.51 5.44
N TYR A 125 8.26 7.81 4.85
CA TYR A 125 9.45 8.42 4.26
C TYR A 125 9.07 9.44 3.16
N TYR A 126 8.07 9.11 2.33
CA TYR A 126 7.59 9.98 1.27
C TYR A 126 6.87 11.23 1.78
N ILE A 127 6.04 11.10 2.82
CA ILE A 127 5.44 12.25 3.50
C ILE A 127 6.52 13.18 4.05
N MET A 128 7.55 12.63 4.71
CA MET A 128 8.61 13.45 5.30
C MET A 128 9.46 14.17 4.26
N GLN A 129 9.85 13.51 3.17
CA GLN A 129 10.58 14.16 2.06
C GLN A 129 9.75 15.25 1.38
N GLY A 130 8.45 14.99 1.18
CA GLY A 130 7.52 15.98 0.64
C GLY A 130 7.35 17.20 1.55
N LEU A 131 7.25 16.98 2.87
CA LEU A 131 7.21 18.04 3.89
C LEU A 131 8.48 18.87 3.90
N ASP A 132 9.66 18.24 3.91
CA ASP A 132 10.95 18.94 3.96
C ASP A 132 11.16 19.80 2.71
N SER A 133 10.82 19.28 1.53
CA SER A 133 10.84 20.05 0.29
C SER A 133 9.87 21.24 0.36
N TRP A 134 8.65 21.04 0.86
CA TRP A 134 7.67 22.12 0.99
C TRP A 134 8.06 23.20 1.99
N LEU A 135 8.58 22.79 3.16
CA LEU A 135 9.10 23.71 4.16
C LEU A 135 10.30 24.49 3.61
N SER A 136 11.16 23.85 2.82
CA SER A 136 12.29 24.54 2.19
C SER A 136 11.82 25.60 1.18
N VAL A 137 10.75 25.35 0.43
CA VAL A 137 10.16 26.32 -0.52
C VAL A 137 9.46 27.48 0.22
N LEU A 138 8.73 27.18 1.29
CA LEU A 138 8.09 28.20 2.13
C LEU A 138 9.12 29.09 2.85
N VAL A 139 10.23 28.51 3.31
CA VAL A 139 11.31 29.24 3.99
C VAL A 139 12.17 30.05 3.01
N THR A 140 12.32 29.60 1.76
CA THR A 140 13.11 30.30 0.74
C THR A 140 12.31 31.29 -0.10
N GLY A 141 10.98 31.33 0.03
CA GLY A 141 10.13 32.35 -0.58
C GLY A 141 10.04 32.30 -2.11
N VAL A 142 10.42 31.19 -2.73
CA VAL A 142 10.33 31.03 -4.20
C VAL A 142 8.92 30.56 -4.57
N GLN A 143 8.09 31.49 -5.05
CA GLN A 143 6.82 31.18 -5.69
C GLN A 143 7.09 30.73 -7.14
N PHE A 144 6.54 29.57 -7.54
CA PHE A 144 6.37 29.21 -8.95
C PHE A 144 5.14 29.90 -9.53
#